data_AF-Q2NUG6-F1
#
_entry.id   AF-Q2NUG6-F1
#
_cell.length_a   1.000
_cell.length_b   1.000
_cell.length_c   1.000
_cell.angle_alpha   90.00
_cell.angle_beta   90.00
_cell.angle_gamma   90.00
#
_symmetry.space_group_name_H-M   'P 1'
#
loop_
_entity.id
_entity.type
_entity.pdbx_description
1 polymer ?
#
loop_
_entity_poly.entity_id
_entity_poly.type
_entity_poly.pdbx_seq_one_letter_code
_entity_poly.pdbx_strand_id
1 'polypeptide(L)'
;MIFRQYDCWVTLAQNEEASPMGQVAFDTLKFVETLETAGLPKDQAEAISIAVRESHEAVDVATKRDLDDAKKDVLSEVTAVKRDLEDVHKEIDARFEKTDAQIADVRKDIANRFDKLGLQMTVRVGGMLIATVGLMTAILKLLK
;
A
#
# COMPACT_ATOMS: atom_id res chain seq x y z
N MET A 1 -13.92 -26.49 -20.22
CA MET A 1 -14.31 -25.46 -21.21
C MET A 1 -13.96 -24.03 -20.79
N ILE A 2 -13.64 -23.77 -19.50
CA ILE A 2 -13.37 -22.41 -18.98
C ILE A 2 -11.91 -21.97 -19.16
N PHE A 3 -10.95 -22.89 -19.21
CA PHE A 3 -9.52 -22.56 -19.37
C PHE A 3 -9.16 -21.95 -20.74
N ARG A 4 -9.91 -22.27 -21.80
CA ARG A 4 -9.65 -21.79 -23.16
C ARG A 4 -9.98 -20.30 -23.36
N GLN A 5 -10.78 -19.72 -22.46
CA GLN A 5 -11.20 -18.32 -22.53
C GLN A 5 -10.09 -17.37 -22.03
N TYR A 6 -9.28 -17.80 -21.06
CA TYR A 6 -8.23 -16.97 -20.46
C TYR A 6 -6.99 -16.83 -21.35
N ASP A 7 -6.59 -17.89 -22.05
CA ASP A 7 -5.46 -17.84 -22.99
C ASP A 7 -5.73 -16.91 -24.19
N CYS A 8 -6.99 -16.84 -24.64
CA CYS A 8 -7.40 -15.95 -25.72
C CYS A 8 -7.22 -14.47 -25.33
N TRP A 9 -7.53 -14.12 -24.08
CA TRP A 9 -7.38 -12.75 -23.58
C TRP A 9 -5.92 -12.33 -23.39
N VAL A 10 -5.06 -13.24 -22.91
CA VAL A 10 -3.61 -12.95 -22.74
C VAL A 10 -2.92 -12.74 -24.10
N THR A 11 -3.33 -13.48 -25.13
CA THR A 11 -2.76 -13.34 -26.48
C THR A 11 -3.25 -12.08 -27.19
N LEU A 12 -4.48 -11.63 -26.91
CA LEU A 12 -5.01 -10.37 -27.45
C LEU A 12 -4.37 -9.13 -26.81
N ALA A 13 -4.07 -9.18 -25.51
CA ALA A 13 -3.37 -8.09 -24.82
C ALA A 13 -1.94 -7.88 -25.34
N GLN A 14 -1.25 -8.96 -25.76
CA GLN A 14 0.12 -8.87 -26.32
C GLN A 14 0.17 -8.36 -27.77
N ASN A 15 -0.95 -8.40 -28.51
CA ASN A 15 -1.01 -7.88 -29.89
C ASN A 15 -1.48 -6.41 -29.96
N GLU A 16 -1.92 -5.83 -28.85
CA GLU A 16 -2.39 -4.43 -28.79
C GLU A 16 -1.28 -3.43 -28.37
N GLU A 17 -0.11 -3.91 -27.91
CA GLU A 17 1.02 -3.06 -27.47
C GLU A 17 1.95 -2.60 -28.61
N ALA A 18 1.60 -2.84 -29.88
CA ALA A 18 2.38 -2.38 -31.03
C ALA A 18 1.62 -1.36 -31.88
N SER A 19 0.93 -0.40 -31.26
CA SER A 19 0.69 0.88 -31.93
C SER A 19 1.97 1.73 -31.80
N PRO A 20 2.71 2.00 -32.89
CA PRO A 20 3.71 3.06 -32.83
C PRO A 20 2.94 4.33 -32.46
N MET A 21 3.20 4.89 -31.27
CA MET A 21 2.73 6.21 -30.86
C MET A 21 2.83 7.12 -32.08
N GLY A 22 1.68 7.64 -32.49
CA GLY A 22 1.49 8.34 -33.76
C GLY A 22 2.48 9.48 -33.90
N GLN A 23 3.63 9.20 -34.49
CA GLN A 23 4.32 10.17 -35.30
C GLN A 23 3.40 10.36 -36.51
N VAL A 24 2.48 11.31 -36.38
CA VAL A 24 1.80 11.90 -37.52
C VAL A 24 2.91 12.58 -38.31
N ALA A 25 3.54 11.83 -39.21
CA ALA A 25 4.54 12.37 -40.11
C ALA A 25 3.85 13.48 -40.90
N PHE A 26 4.32 14.71 -40.71
CA PHE A 26 3.75 15.86 -41.40
C PHE A 26 4.05 15.72 -42.89
N ASP A 27 3.06 15.24 -43.65
CA ASP A 27 3.14 15.07 -45.09
C ASP A 27 3.08 16.44 -45.77
N THR A 28 4.27 16.98 -46.02
CA THR A 28 4.46 18.31 -46.59
C THR A 28 3.84 18.41 -47.98
N LEU A 29 3.80 17.30 -48.74
CA LEU A 29 3.26 17.25 -50.09
C LEU A 29 1.73 17.38 -50.09
N LYS A 30 1.04 16.57 -49.26
CA LYS A 30 -0.42 16.68 -49.12
C LYS A 30 -0.86 18.04 -48.59
N PHE A 31 -0.09 18.63 -47.69
CA PHE A 31 -0.38 19.96 -47.16
C PHE A 31 -0.30 21.04 -48.26
N VAL A 32 0.72 20.99 -49.12
CA VAL A 32 0.85 21.89 -50.28
C VAL A 32 -0.30 21.69 -51.27
N GLU A 33 -0.65 20.45 -51.63
CA GLU A 33 -1.77 20.15 -52.53
C GLU A 33 -3.12 20.67 -52.00
N THR A 34 -3.32 20.60 -50.67
CA THR A 34 -4.55 21.09 -50.03
C THR A 34 -4.63 22.62 -50.10
N LEU A 35 -3.51 23.31 -49.93
CA LEU A 35 -3.42 24.77 -50.06
C LEU A 35 -3.56 25.24 -51.52
N GLU A 36 -2.97 24.52 -52.47
CA GLU A 36 -3.15 24.77 -53.91
C GLU A 36 -4.62 24.61 -54.32
N THR A 37 -5.28 23.55 -53.84
CA THR A 37 -6.72 23.31 -54.09
C THR A 37 -7.61 24.39 -53.46
N ALA A 38 -7.17 24.99 -52.36
CA ALA A 38 -7.80 26.15 -51.73
C ALA A 38 -7.52 27.49 -52.44
N GLY A 39 -6.72 27.48 -53.52
CA GLY A 39 -6.45 28.63 -54.37
C GLY A 39 -5.19 29.42 -54.00
N LEU A 40 -4.31 28.90 -53.13
CA LEU A 40 -3.01 29.51 -52.87
C LEU A 40 -2.02 29.22 -54.03
N PRO A 41 -1.17 30.19 -54.40
CA PRO A 41 -0.05 29.93 -55.30
C PRO A 41 0.90 28.90 -54.69
N LYS A 42 1.37 27.96 -55.52
CA LYS A 42 2.30 26.88 -55.14
C LYS A 42 3.47 27.35 -54.27
N ASP A 43 4.12 28.43 -54.67
CA ASP A 43 5.28 29.00 -53.95
C ASP A 43 4.92 29.46 -52.53
N GLN A 44 3.70 29.94 -52.30
CA GLN A 44 3.22 30.33 -50.97
C GLN A 44 2.79 29.11 -50.16
N ALA A 45 2.14 28.13 -50.78
CA ALA A 45 1.77 26.88 -50.13
C ALA A 45 3.00 26.12 -49.62
N GLU A 46 4.07 26.07 -50.42
CA GLU A 46 5.36 25.48 -50.05
C GLU A 46 6.01 26.24 -48.88
N ALA A 47 6.07 27.58 -48.95
CA ALA A 47 6.62 28.39 -47.85
C ALA A 47 5.86 28.20 -46.52
N ILE A 48 4.53 28.11 -46.56
CA ILE A 48 3.71 27.87 -45.36
C ILE A 48 3.93 26.45 -44.84
N SER A 49 4.06 25.46 -45.71
CA SER A 49 4.33 24.06 -45.32
C SER A 49 5.66 23.90 -44.58
N ILE A 50 6.69 24.64 -45.02
CA ILE A 50 8.02 24.64 -44.41
C ILE A 50 7.95 25.34 -43.05
N ALA A 51 7.31 26.51 -42.96
CA ALA A 51 7.17 27.25 -41.72
C ALA A 51 6.37 26.47 -40.64
N VAL A 52 5.33 25.73 -41.05
CA VAL A 52 4.54 24.88 -40.16
C VAL A 52 5.33 23.65 -39.70
N ARG A 53 6.12 23.03 -40.60
CA ARG A 53 7.02 21.93 -40.25
C ARG A 53 8.08 22.37 -39.25
N GLU A 54 8.75 23.50 -39.50
CA GLU A 54 9.75 24.06 -38.59
C GLU A 54 9.16 24.43 -37.23
N SER A 55 7.92 24.94 -37.20
CA SER A 55 7.21 25.21 -35.95
C SER A 55 6.87 23.93 -35.17
N HIS A 56 6.55 22.84 -35.87
CA HIS A 56 6.29 21.54 -35.23
C HIS A 56 7.56 20.82 -34.76
N GLU A 57 8.71 21.10 -35.38
CA GLU A 57 10.04 20.66 -34.90
C GLU A 57 10.53 21.50 -33.70
N ALA A 58 10.07 22.76 -33.58
CA ALA A 58 10.43 23.67 -32.50
C ALA A 58 9.52 23.60 -31.26
N VAL A 59 8.36 22.96 -31.34
CA VAL A 59 7.59 22.58 -30.15
C VAL A 59 8.30 21.41 -29.50
N ASP A 60 8.87 21.65 -28.31
CA ASP A 60 9.45 20.65 -27.40
C ASP A 60 8.47 19.47 -27.22
N VAL A 61 8.51 18.53 -28.15
CA VAL A 61 7.87 17.23 -28.00
C VAL A 61 8.70 16.50 -26.97
N ALA A 62 8.08 16.09 -25.85
CA ALA A 62 8.73 15.20 -24.89
C ALA A 62 9.38 14.08 -25.70
N THR A 63 10.71 14.09 -25.74
CA THR A 63 11.46 13.18 -26.57
C THR A 63 11.12 11.78 -26.07
N LYS A 64 11.07 10.76 -26.93
CA LYS A 64 10.84 9.37 -26.47
C LYS A 64 11.74 8.98 -25.29
N ARG A 65 12.93 9.61 -25.21
CA ARG A 65 13.87 9.52 -24.10
C ARG A 65 13.36 10.07 -22.77
N ASP A 66 12.67 11.21 -22.77
CA ASP A 66 12.11 11.82 -21.55
C ASP A 66 10.99 10.94 -20.97
N LEU A 67 10.19 10.31 -21.84
CA LEU A 67 9.20 9.32 -21.43
C LEU A 67 9.83 8.06 -20.86
N ASP A 68 10.92 7.56 -21.46
CA ASP A 68 11.66 6.40 -20.94
C ASP A 68 12.32 6.69 -19.59
N ASP A 69 12.83 7.90 -19.39
CA ASP A 69 13.45 8.30 -18.13
C ASP A 69 12.37 8.50 -17.03
N ALA A 70 11.26 9.16 -17.35
CA ALA A 70 10.11 9.22 -16.44
C ALA A 70 9.56 7.83 -16.08
N LYS A 71 9.52 6.89 -17.04
CA LYS A 71 9.12 5.51 -16.79
C LYS A 71 10.08 4.80 -15.83
N LYS A 72 11.40 4.99 -15.98
CA LYS A 72 12.39 4.42 -15.05
C LYS A 72 12.26 5.02 -13.66
N ASP A 73 12.05 6.32 -13.55
CA ASP A 73 11.87 7.00 -12.26
C ASP A 73 10.63 6.47 -11.53
N VAL A 74 9.49 6.38 -12.22
CA VAL A 74 8.27 5.78 -11.67
C VAL A 74 8.48 4.32 -11.27
N LEU A 75 9.19 3.52 -12.08
CA LEU A 75 9.51 2.14 -11.72
C LEU A 75 10.39 2.07 -10.45
N SER A 76 11.37 2.97 -10.33
CA SER A 76 12.22 3.08 -9.16
C SER A 76 11.39 3.39 -7.90
N GLU A 77 10.52 4.39 -7.96
CA GLU A 77 9.64 4.76 -6.85
C GLU A 77 8.69 3.62 -6.47
N VAL A 78 8.08 2.94 -7.46
CA VAL A 78 7.23 1.77 -7.20
C VAL A 78 7.99 0.66 -6.50
N THR A 79 9.27 0.42 -6.86
CA THR A 79 10.08 -0.58 -6.15
C THR A 79 10.46 -0.14 -4.74
N ALA A 80 10.68 1.15 -4.51
CA ALA A 80 10.93 1.70 -3.18
C ALA A 80 9.71 1.52 -2.27
N VAL A 81 8.52 1.93 -2.76
CA VAL A 81 7.26 1.76 -2.03
C VAL A 81 6.97 0.29 -1.72
N LYS A 82 7.29 -0.63 -2.63
CA LYS A 82 7.16 -2.07 -2.36
C LYS A 82 8.03 -2.54 -1.20
N ARG A 83 9.28 -2.06 -1.10
CA ARG A 83 10.15 -2.38 0.04
C ARG A 83 9.62 -1.79 1.34
N ASP A 84 9.18 -0.53 1.30
CA ASP A 84 8.60 0.13 2.47
C ASP A 84 7.36 -0.61 2.98
N LEU A 85 6.51 -1.11 2.07
CA LEU A 85 5.36 -1.94 2.41
C LEU A 85 5.76 -3.26 3.08
N GLU A 86 6.78 -3.95 2.55
CA GLU A 86 7.31 -5.17 3.16
C GLU A 86 7.86 -4.93 4.57
N ASP A 87 8.55 -3.80 4.78
CA ASP A 87 9.09 -3.46 6.10
C ASP A 87 8.00 -3.06 7.09
N VAL A 88 6.97 -2.33 6.65
CA VAL A 88 5.78 -2.05 7.47
C VAL A 88 5.07 -3.34 7.88
N HIS A 89 4.94 -4.32 6.97
CA HIS A 89 4.36 -5.62 7.32
C HIS A 89 5.19 -6.34 8.39
N LYS A 90 6.52 -6.38 8.27
CA LYS A 90 7.39 -6.96 9.31
C LYS A 90 7.26 -6.24 10.65
N GLU A 91 7.17 -4.90 10.63
CA GLU A 91 6.99 -4.12 11.85
C GLU A 91 5.65 -4.42 12.52
N ILE A 92 4.58 -4.54 11.72
CA ILE A 92 3.25 -4.92 12.20
C ILE A 92 3.29 -6.30 12.85
N ASP A 93 3.89 -7.31 12.21
CA ASP A 93 4.01 -8.65 12.76
C ASP A 93 4.80 -8.65 14.09
N ALA A 94 5.93 -7.95 14.14
CA ALA A 94 6.72 -7.80 15.37
C ALA A 94 5.93 -7.09 16.49
N ARG A 95 5.12 -6.09 16.15
CA ARG A 95 4.25 -5.40 17.12
C ARG A 95 3.10 -6.28 17.59
N PHE A 96 2.55 -7.15 16.74
CA PHE A 96 1.55 -8.14 17.13
C PHE A 96 2.14 -9.17 18.11
N GLU A 97 3.30 -9.76 17.79
CA GLU A 97 3.99 -10.68 18.70
C GLU A 97 4.28 -10.03 20.06
N LYS A 98 4.76 -8.79 20.05
CA LYS A 98 5.00 -8.03 21.29
C LYS A 98 3.71 -7.79 22.08
N THR A 99 2.61 -7.48 21.39
CA THR A 99 1.30 -7.26 22.03
C THR A 99 0.79 -8.55 22.66
N ASP A 100 0.91 -9.68 21.96
CA ASP A 100 0.51 -10.99 22.49
C ASP A 100 1.34 -11.39 23.71
N ALA A 101 2.65 -11.13 23.68
CA ALA A 101 3.52 -11.34 24.83
C ALA A 101 3.10 -10.46 26.02
N GLN A 102 2.77 -9.19 25.79
CA GLN A 102 2.26 -8.29 26.83
C GLN A 102 0.91 -8.75 27.39
N ILE A 103 0.01 -9.25 26.55
CA ILE A 103 -1.28 -9.79 27.01
C ILE A 103 -1.07 -11.04 27.87
N ALA A 104 -0.16 -11.93 27.47
CA ALA A 104 0.18 -13.13 28.25
C ALA A 104 0.78 -12.76 29.61
N ASP A 105 1.68 -11.78 29.63
CA ASP A 105 2.29 -11.27 30.87
C ASP A 105 1.23 -10.65 31.80
N VAL A 106 0.36 -9.77 31.27
CA VAL A 106 -0.75 -9.17 32.04
C VAL A 106 -1.68 -10.25 32.61
N ARG A 107 -2.02 -11.29 31.82
CA ARG A 107 -2.84 -12.41 32.31
C ARG A 107 -2.17 -13.15 33.47
N LYS A 108 -0.86 -13.41 33.37
CA LYS A 108 -0.08 -14.04 34.43
C LYS A 108 -0.02 -13.17 35.68
N ASP A 109 0.17 -11.87 35.50
CA ASP A 109 0.26 -10.90 36.59
C ASP A 109 -1.08 -10.79 37.35
N ILE A 110 -2.20 -10.82 36.63
CA ILE A 110 -3.55 -10.88 37.22
C ILE A 110 -3.74 -12.17 38.02
N ALA A 111 -3.36 -13.33 37.46
CA ALA A 111 -3.47 -14.61 38.16
C ALA A 111 -2.66 -14.62 39.47
N ASN A 112 -1.40 -14.17 39.43
CA ASN A 112 -0.55 -14.08 40.61
C ASN A 112 -1.14 -13.15 41.69
N ARG A 113 -1.69 -12.01 41.28
CA ARG A 113 -2.35 -11.07 42.22
C ARG A 113 -3.60 -11.68 42.82
N PHE A 114 -4.39 -12.41 42.02
CA PHE A 114 -5.58 -13.10 42.50
C PHE A 114 -5.22 -14.16 43.55
N ASP A 115 -4.21 -14.99 43.29
CA ASP A 115 -3.74 -16.01 44.25
C ASP A 115 -3.25 -15.39 45.55
N LYS A 116 -2.48 -14.29 45.46
CA LYS A 116 -1.98 -13.57 46.63
C LYS A 116 -3.12 -12.99 47.46
N LEU A 117 -4.11 -12.38 46.81
CA LEU A 117 -5.29 -11.85 47.49
C LEU A 117 -6.13 -12.98 48.11
N GLY A 118 -6.30 -14.10 47.40
CA GLY A 118 -7.00 -15.29 47.90
C GLY A 118 -6.34 -15.85 49.16
N LEU A 119 -5.03 -16.11 49.11
CA LEU A 119 -4.26 -16.59 50.25
C LEU A 119 -4.30 -15.61 51.44
N GLN A 120 -4.13 -14.32 51.18
CA GLN A 120 -4.16 -13.31 52.25
C GLN A 120 -5.53 -13.24 52.93
N MET A 121 -6.61 -13.32 52.15
CA MET A 121 -7.97 -13.32 52.69
C MET A 121 -8.28 -14.62 53.44
N THR A 122 -7.91 -15.79 52.91
CA THR A 122 -8.11 -17.08 53.61
C THR A 122 -7.35 -17.14 54.93
N VAL A 123 -6.08 -16.70 54.96
CA VAL A 123 -5.29 -16.68 56.19
C VAL A 123 -5.87 -15.69 57.20
N ARG A 124 -6.25 -14.48 56.76
CA ARG A 124 -6.79 -13.44 57.65
C ARG A 124 -8.18 -13.79 58.20
N VAL A 125 -9.07 -14.29 57.35
CA VAL A 125 -10.43 -14.72 57.74
C VAL A 125 -10.35 -15.98 58.61
N GLY A 126 -9.51 -16.96 58.24
CA GLY A 126 -9.29 -18.17 59.04
C GLY A 126 -8.77 -17.87 60.45
N GLY A 127 -7.78 -16.97 60.56
CA GLY A 127 -7.25 -16.53 61.86
C GLY A 127 -8.29 -15.83 62.73
N MET A 128 -9.13 -14.96 62.14
CA MET A 128 -10.21 -14.30 62.86
C MET A 128 -11.26 -15.29 63.38
N LEU A 129 -11.65 -16.28 62.57
CA LEU A 129 -12.61 -17.29 63.00
C LEU A 129 -12.09 -18.08 64.21
N ILE A 130 -10.84 -18.54 64.17
CA ILE A 130 -10.23 -19.26 65.29
C ILE A 130 -10.17 -18.38 66.55
N ALA A 131 -9.80 -17.11 66.41
CA ALA A 131 -9.77 -16.18 67.54
C ALA A 131 -11.16 -15.96 68.17
N THR A 132 -12.19 -15.77 67.35
CA THR A 132 -13.57 -15.58 67.85
C THR A 132 -14.11 -16.82 68.55
N VAL A 133 -13.92 -18.03 67.98
CA VAL A 133 -14.33 -19.28 68.63
C VAL A 133 -13.54 -19.55 69.90
N GLY A 134 -12.23 -19.26 69.90
CA GLY A 134 -11.36 -19.37 71.07
C GLY A 134 -11.82 -18.47 72.22
N LEU A 135 -12.18 -17.22 71.93
CA LEU A 135 -12.73 -16.31 72.93
C LEU A 135 -14.09 -16.81 73.47
N MET A 136 -14.97 -17.28 72.59
CA MET A 136 -16.29 -17.78 72.98
C MET A 136 -16.20 -18.98 73.93
N THR A 137 -15.30 -19.91 73.66
CA THR A 137 -15.11 -21.11 74.49
C THR A 137 -14.47 -20.80 75.85
N ALA A 138 -13.55 -19.83 75.91
CA ALA A 138 -12.96 -19.38 77.17
C ALA A 138 -14.03 -18.75 78.10
N ILE A 139 -14.93 -17.94 77.56
CA ILE A 139 -16.03 -17.34 78.32
C ILE A 139 -16.98 -18.41 78.87
N LEU A 140 -17.34 -19.41 78.06
CA LEU A 140 -18.18 -20.53 78.51
C LEU A 140 -17.55 -21.37 79.63
N LYS A 141 -16.22 -21.52 79.63
CA LYS A 141 -15.50 -22.25 80.68
C LYS A 141 -15.37 -21.46 81.99
N LEU A 142 -15.47 -20.13 81.95
CA LEU A 142 -15.48 -19.26 83.13
C LEU A 142 -16.88 -19.10 83.75
N LEU A 143 -17.94 -19.35 82.97
CA LEU A 143 -19.34 -19.30 83.41
C LEU A 143 -19.85 -20.62 84.00
N LYS A 144 -19.03 -21.67 84.00
CA LYS A 144 -19.37 -23.02 84.44
C LYS A 144 -18.48 -23.43 85.61
#